data_AF-S2YQ69-F1
#
_entry.id   AF-S2YQ69-F1
#
_cell.length_a   1.000
_cell.length_b   1.000
_cell.length_c   1.000
_cell.angle_alpha   90.00
_cell.angle_beta   90.00
_cell.angle_gamma   90.00
#
_symmetry.space_group_name_H-M   'P 1'
#
loop_
_entity.id
_entity.type
_entity.pdbx_description
1 polymer ?
#
loop_
_entity_poly.entity_id
_entity_poly.type
_entity_poly.pdbx_seq_one_letter_code
_entity_poly.pdbx_strand_id
1 'polypeptide(L)'
;MPRNPGRTDETIIKLYKNNMSFKEMNSIVGLSDRAIRNVLYKHGIPMNREQYSGQPRKHQVNENFFKAWTHEMAWVLGLLVTDGHIHNSFHSIFLLKKMNVYCD
;
A
#
# COMPACT_ATOMS: atom_id res chain seq x y z
N MET A 1 4.60 -20.36 14.41
CA MET A 1 3.90 -21.28 13.50
C MET A 1 4.93 -22.18 12.83
N PRO A 2 4.79 -23.51 12.94
CA PRO A 2 5.65 -24.44 12.23
C PRO A 2 5.38 -24.37 10.72
N ARG A 3 6.41 -24.60 9.91
CA ARG A 3 6.28 -24.71 8.45
C ARG A 3 5.58 -26.01 8.08
N ASN A 4 4.94 -26.04 6.92
CA ASN A 4 4.52 -27.29 6.31
C ASN A 4 5.75 -28.22 6.11
N PRO A 5 5.60 -29.54 6.33
CA PRO A 5 6.70 -30.49 6.24
C PRO A 5 7.43 -30.40 4.88
N GLY A 6 8.76 -30.46 4.91
CA GLY A 6 9.60 -30.47 3.70
C GLY A 6 9.80 -29.11 3.01
N ARG A 7 9.33 -27.99 3.58
CA ARG A 7 9.53 -26.65 3.01
C ARG A 7 10.80 -25.98 3.57
N THR A 8 11.83 -25.87 2.73
CA THR A 8 13.09 -25.19 3.05
C THR A 8 13.04 -23.69 2.75
N ASP A 9 14.00 -22.93 3.29
CA ASP A 9 14.16 -21.50 2.98
C ASP A 9 14.32 -21.27 1.47
N GLU A 10 15.03 -22.16 0.76
CA GLU A 10 15.24 -22.07 -0.70
C GLU A 10 13.93 -22.16 -1.48
N THR A 11 12.97 -22.96 -0.98
CA THR A 11 11.65 -23.09 -1.60
C THR A 11 10.90 -21.76 -1.52
N ILE A 12 10.98 -21.08 -0.37
CA ILE A 12 10.37 -19.76 -0.15
C ILE A 12 10.99 -18.73 -1.09
N ILE A 13 12.32 -18.73 -1.22
CA ILE A 13 13.07 -17.85 -2.11
C ILE A 13 12.68 -18.08 -3.58
N LYS A 14 12.56 -19.35 -4.00
CA LYS A 14 12.17 -19.70 -5.37
C LYS A 14 10.75 -19.24 -5.70
N LEU A 15 9.80 -19.46 -4.79
CA LEU A 15 8.42 -18.99 -4.95
C LEU A 15 8.35 -17.46 -5.06
N TYR A 16 9.13 -16.76 -4.24
CA TYR A 16 9.21 -15.30 -4.29
C TYR A 16 9.76 -14.77 -5.61
N LYS A 17 10.88 -15.35 -6.10
CA LYS A 17 11.49 -14.98 -7.38
C LYS A 17 10.58 -15.26 -8.59
N ASN A 18 9.64 -16.19 -8.45
CA ASN A 18 8.60 -16.47 -9.46
C ASN A 18 7.44 -15.47 -9.43
N ASN A 19 7.54 -14.35 -8.70
CA ASN A 19 6.49 -13.33 -8.54
C ASN A 19 5.17 -13.85 -7.96
N MET A 20 5.20 -14.93 -7.19
CA MET A 20 4.02 -15.44 -6.50
C MET A 20 3.61 -14.49 -5.37
N SER A 21 2.30 -14.33 -5.15
CA SER A 21 1.81 -13.46 -4.08
C SER A 21 2.07 -14.08 -2.70
N PHE A 22 2.22 -13.23 -1.68
CA PHE A 22 2.38 -13.70 -0.29
C PHE A 22 1.20 -14.58 0.18
N LYS A 23 -0.01 -14.29 -0.31
CA LYS A 23 -1.21 -15.07 0.02
C LYS A 23 -1.11 -16.51 -0.50
N GLU A 24 -0.67 -16.68 -1.74
CA GLU A 24 -0.44 -18.02 -2.33
C GLU A 24 0.74 -18.73 -1.65
N MET A 25 1.83 -18.01 -1.40
CA MET A 25 2.99 -18.56 -0.67
C MET A 25 2.62 -19.04 0.73
N ASN A 26 1.77 -18.29 1.44
CA ASN A 26 1.28 -18.66 2.77
C ASN A 26 0.53 -20.00 2.72
N SER A 27 -0.37 -20.20 1.76
CA SER A 27 -1.08 -21.47 1.57
C SER A 27 -0.16 -22.66 1.27
N ILE A 28 0.94 -22.42 0.55
CA ILE A 28 1.90 -23.49 0.17
C ILE A 28 2.85 -23.84 1.32
N VAL A 29 3.37 -22.82 2.01
CA VAL A 29 4.46 -22.94 2.97
C VAL A 29 3.95 -23.11 4.41
N GLY A 30 2.72 -22.66 4.70
CA GLY A 30 2.14 -22.65 6.05
C GLY A 30 2.72 -21.55 6.95
N LEU A 31 3.30 -20.50 6.37
CA LEU A 31 3.89 -19.38 7.08
C LEU A 31 3.12 -18.10 6.83
N SER A 32 2.96 -17.30 7.89
CA SER A 32 2.44 -15.94 7.75
C SER A 32 3.35 -15.07 6.88
N ASP A 33 2.76 -14.05 6.26
CA ASP A 33 3.47 -13.07 5.43
C ASP A 33 4.68 -12.46 6.15
N ARG A 34 4.57 -12.22 7.46
CA ARG A 34 5.67 -11.70 8.29
C ARG A 34 6.81 -12.71 8.44
N ALA A 35 6.50 -13.98 8.62
CA ALA A 35 7.52 -15.03 8.69
C ALA A 35 8.22 -15.23 7.34
N ILE A 36 7.47 -15.17 6.23
CA ILE A 36 8.05 -15.20 4.87
C ILE A 36 9.02 -14.02 4.67
N ARG A 37 8.63 -12.80 5.04
CA ARG A 37 9.52 -11.63 4.95
C ARG A 37 10.79 -11.79 5.78
N ASN A 38 10.69 -12.33 6.99
CA ASN A 38 11.87 -12.57 7.83
C ASN A 38 12.86 -13.54 7.18
N VAL A 39 12.36 -14.57 6.46
CA VAL A 39 13.22 -15.47 5.68
C VAL A 39 13.90 -14.70 4.54
N LEU A 40 13.16 -13.88 3.79
CA LEU A 40 13.75 -13.07 2.71
C LEU A 40 14.85 -12.13 3.23
N TYR A 41 14.61 -11.44 4.35
CA TYR A 41 15.60 -10.56 4.97
C TYR A 41 16.83 -11.32 5.49
N LYS A 42 16.65 -12.49 6.10
CA LYS A 42 17.75 -13.35 6.55
C LYS A 42 18.70 -13.72 5.40
N HIS A 43 18.16 -13.88 4.19
CA HIS A 43 18.90 -14.22 2.98
C HIS A 43 19.27 -12.99 2.12
N GLY A 44 19.10 -11.77 2.63
CA GLY A 44 19.48 -10.54 1.94
C GLY A 44 18.68 -10.24 0.67
N ILE A 45 17.48 -10.81 0.53
CA ILE A 45 16.63 -10.58 -0.63
C ILE A 45 15.84 -9.28 -0.44
N PRO A 46 16.02 -8.28 -1.32
CA PRO A 46 15.27 -7.04 -1.23
C PRO A 46 13.79 -7.30 -1.53
N MET A 47 12.92 -6.55 -0.85
CA MET A 47 11.50 -6.58 -1.14
C MET A 47 11.23 -5.82 -2.44
N ASN A 48 10.41 -6.41 -3.34
CA ASN A 48 9.89 -5.77 -4.56
C ASN A 48 9.17 -4.43 -4.32
N ARG A 49 8.88 -4.08 -3.07
CA ARG A 49 8.35 -2.78 -2.68
C ARG A 49 9.15 -2.21 -1.53
N GLU A 50 9.43 -0.91 -1.62
CA GLU A 50 10.04 -0.16 -0.55
C GLU A 50 9.17 -0.20 0.71
N GLN A 51 9.86 -0.19 1.85
CA GLN A 51 9.20 -0.07 3.13
C GLN A 51 8.42 1.25 3.15
N TYR A 52 7.14 1.19 3.54
CA TYR A 52 6.22 2.34 3.58
C TYR A 52 5.75 2.89 2.23
N SER A 53 5.97 2.20 1.10
CA SER A 53 5.49 2.66 -0.22
C SER A 53 3.96 2.70 -0.40
N GLY A 54 3.18 2.29 0.63
CA GLY A 54 1.73 2.18 0.56
C GLY A 54 1.24 1.16 -0.48
N GLN A 55 -0.08 1.17 -0.72
CA GLN A 55 -0.65 0.48 -1.86
C GLN A 55 -0.27 1.20 -3.16
N PRO A 56 -0.03 0.48 -4.26
CA PRO A 56 0.30 1.09 -5.55
C PRO A 56 -0.88 1.96 -5.97
N ARG A 57 -0.59 3.23 -6.29
CA ARG A 57 -1.64 4.17 -6.72
C ARG A 57 -2.18 3.72 -8.08
N LYS A 58 -3.50 3.60 -8.20
CA LYS A 58 -4.16 3.31 -9.49
C LYS A 58 -4.09 4.48 -10.48
N HIS A 59 -4.00 5.70 -9.95
CA HIS A 59 -4.01 6.93 -10.74
C HIS A 59 -2.72 7.72 -10.50
N GLN A 60 -2.22 8.36 -11.56
CA GLN A 60 -1.14 9.34 -11.43
C GLN A 60 -1.68 10.57 -10.71
N VAL A 61 -0.94 11.04 -9.70
CA VAL A 61 -1.30 12.22 -8.90
C VAL A 61 -0.27 13.30 -9.18
N ASN A 62 -0.72 14.53 -9.41
CA ASN A 62 0.17 15.68 -9.51
C ASN A 62 0.61 16.15 -8.12
N GLU A 63 1.76 15.66 -7.66
CA GLU A 63 2.34 16.05 -6.37
C GLU A 63 2.77 17.53 -6.32
N ASN A 64 2.88 18.18 -7.49
CA ASN A 64 3.22 19.59 -7.60
C ASN A 64 1.99 20.51 -7.64
N PHE A 65 0.78 19.98 -7.52
CA PHE A 65 -0.46 20.76 -7.68
C PHE A 65 -0.50 22.01 -6.78
N PHE A 66 0.02 21.90 -5.55
CA PHE A 66 0.05 22.99 -4.58
C PHE A 66 1.36 23.79 -4.56
N LYS A 67 2.33 23.52 -5.46
CA LYS A 67 3.61 24.25 -5.49
C LYS A 67 3.47 25.70 -5.96
N ALA A 68 2.48 25.97 -6.80
CA ALA A 68 2.13 27.31 -7.24
C ALA A 68 0.66 27.56 -6.91
N TRP A 69 0.35 28.76 -6.42
CA TRP A 69 -1.00 29.13 -6.00
C TRP A 69 -1.52 30.26 -6.89
N THR A 70 -2.56 29.98 -7.68
CA THR A 70 -3.22 30.99 -8.53
C THR A 70 -4.56 31.41 -7.91
N HIS A 71 -5.07 32.58 -8.32
CA HIS A 71 -6.34 33.09 -7.80
C HIS A 71 -7.51 32.13 -8.08
N GLU A 72 -7.51 31.52 -9.26
CA GLU A 72 -8.48 30.51 -9.68
C GLU A 72 -8.41 29.21 -8.86
N MET A 73 -7.43 29.02 -7.97
CA MET A 73 -7.35 27.84 -7.09
C MET A 73 -7.96 28.09 -5.70
N ALA A 74 -8.41 29.31 -5.41
CA ALA A 74 -9.00 29.66 -4.12
C ALA A 74 -10.22 28.80 -3.74
N TRP A 75 -10.99 28.33 -4.74
CA TRP A 75 -12.11 27.41 -4.50
C TRP A 75 -11.66 26.04 -3.97
N VAL A 76 -10.43 25.60 -4.26
CA VAL A 76 -9.88 24.35 -3.70
C VAL A 76 -9.77 24.48 -2.19
N LEU A 77 -9.27 25.61 -1.68
CA LEU A 77 -9.23 25.89 -0.25
C LEU A 77 -10.64 25.96 0.34
N GLY A 78 -11.58 26.60 -0.37
CA GLY A 78 -12.99 26.64 0.00
C GLY A 78 -13.54 25.23 0.24
N LEU A 79 -13.34 24.32 -0.70
CA LEU A 79 -13.75 22.91 -0.57
C LEU A 79 -13.07 22.20 0.61
N LEU A 80 -11.76 22.40 0.82
CA LEU A 80 -11.04 21.81 1.95
C LEU A 80 -11.60 22.28 3.29
N VAL A 81 -11.99 23.56 3.42
CA VAL A 81 -12.52 24.12 4.67
C VAL A 81 -13.97 23.70 4.90
N THR A 82 -14.79 23.59 3.85
CA THR A 82 -16.21 23.28 3.99
C THR A 82 -16.51 21.78 4.08
N ASP A 83 -15.74 20.93 3.39
CA ASP A 83 -15.95 19.46 3.34
C ASP A 83 -14.85 18.68 4.06
N GLY A 84 -13.74 19.33 4.44
CA GLY A 84 -12.62 18.67 5.10
C GLY A 84 -12.81 18.51 6.60
N HIS A 85 -12.50 17.31 7.10
CA HIS A 85 -12.33 17.05 8.52
C HIS A 85 -10.84 16.96 8.86
N ILE A 86 -10.35 17.89 9.69
CA ILE A 86 -8.98 17.86 10.21
C ILE A 86 -8.95 16.93 11.41
N HIS A 87 -8.20 15.84 11.32
CA HIS A 87 -8.07 14.90 12.41
C HIS A 87 -7.15 15.46 13.49
N ASN A 88 -7.62 15.55 14.74
CA ASN A 88 -6.87 16.20 15.83
C ASN A 88 -5.50 15.56 16.15
N SER A 89 -5.30 14.28 15.81
CA SER A 89 -4.05 13.56 16.14
C SER A 89 -3.13 13.30 14.95
N PHE A 90 -3.55 13.57 13.71
CA PHE A 90 -2.76 13.25 12.51
C PHE A 90 -2.72 14.46 11.58
N HIS A 91 -1.57 14.72 10.96
CA HIS A 91 -1.40 15.75 9.93
C HIS A 91 -1.98 15.30 8.58
N SER A 92 -3.27 14.94 8.58
CA SER A 92 -3.97 14.38 7.44
C SER A 92 -5.31 15.10 7.26
N ILE A 93 -5.61 15.46 6.01
CA ILE A 93 -6.90 16.04 5.62
C ILE A 93 -7.69 14.96 4.88
N PHE A 94 -8.94 14.75 5.27
CA PHE A 94 -9.85 13.82 4.60
C PHE A 94 -10.88 14.60 3.78
N LEU A 95 -11.06 14.20 2.53
CA LEU A 95 -12.09 14.72 1.62
C LEU A 95 -13.12 13.62 1.34
N LEU A 96 -14.39 13.92 1.55
CA LEU A 96 -15.49 12.96 1.43
C LEU A 96 -16.23 13.18 0.12
N LYS A 97 -15.80 12.48 -0.94
CA LYS A 97 -16.60 12.40 -2.17
C LYS A 97 -17.73 11.39 -2.01
N LYS A 98 -18.97 11.86 -1.86
CA LYS A 98 -20.15 11.01 -2.00
C LYS A 98 -20.34 10.66 -3.47
N MET A 99 -20.04 9.41 -3.85
CA MET A 99 -20.38 8.87 -5.17
C MET A 99 -21.79 8.26 -5.12
N ASN A 100 -22.78 8.94 -5.68
CA ASN A 100 -24.04 8.28 -6.03
C ASN A 100 -23.78 7.47 -7.30
N VAL A 101 -23.67 6.15 -7.17
CA VAL A 101 -23.71 5.24 -8.30
C VAL A 101 -25.19 5.02 -8.61
N TYR A 102 -25.69 5.62 -9.68
CA TYR A 102 -26.91 5.15 -10.31
C TYR A 102 -26.54 3.88 -11.09
N CYS A 103 -27.14 2.75 -10.72
CA CYS A 103 -27.14 1.56 -11.56
C CYS A 103 -28.28 1.72 -12.55
N ASP A 104 -27.96 1.87 -13.83
CA ASP A 104 -28.88 1.63 -14.95
C ASP A 104 -28.88 0.14 -15.29
#